data_AF-A0A955BUC6-F1
#
_entry.id   AF-A0A955BUC6-F1
#
_cell.length_a   1.000
_cell.length_b   1.000
_cell.length_c   1.000
_cell.angle_alpha   90.00
_cell.angle_beta   90.00
_cell.angle_gamma   90.00
#
_symmetry.space_group_name_H-M   'P 1'
#
loop_
_entity.id
_entity.type
_entity.pdbx_description
1 polymer ?
#
loop_
_entity_poly.entity_id
_entity_poly.type
_entity_poly.pdbx_seq_one_letter_code
_entity_poly.pdbx_strand_id
1 'polypeptide(L)'
;DGTLVAENRSSNAVVDMQLAGGQIVPGTWQQLGLVRRGAELELYLDGILLGSDPSVALTSFDDPGNSVIVLGAAKWLRLPNMRARVFDGLLDQVEVYDDALSPAAIRARYLAFAGPVVPEPAALSLAVGLAWAGCCVRRRF
;
A
#
# COMPACT_ATOMS: atom_id res chain seq x y z
N ASP A 1 -8.63 -2.81 16.68
CA ASP A 1 -9.29 -1.52 16.93
C ASP A 1 -9.43 -0.68 15.66
N GLY A 2 -8.79 -1.05 14.54
CA GLY A 2 -8.91 -0.32 13.26
C GLY A 2 -7.82 0.73 13.07
N THR A 3 -6.87 0.80 14.00
CA THR A 3 -5.73 1.72 13.94
C THR A 3 -4.73 1.24 12.90
N LEU A 4 -4.36 2.11 11.96
CA LEU A 4 -3.22 1.87 11.08
C LEU A 4 -1.94 2.04 11.86
N VAL A 5 -1.04 1.09 11.69
CA VAL A 5 0.28 1.14 12.29
C VAL A 5 1.32 0.84 11.22
N ALA A 6 2.24 1.78 11.03
CA ALA A 6 3.45 1.57 10.25
C ALA A 6 4.63 1.45 11.21
N GLU A 7 5.38 0.35 11.10
CA GLU A 7 6.53 0.08 11.95
C GLU A 7 7.81 0.03 11.12
N ASN A 8 8.87 0.62 11.66
CA ASN A 8 10.22 0.32 11.24
C ASN A 8 10.91 -0.50 12.33
N ARG A 9 11.58 -1.60 11.94
CA ARG A 9 12.32 -2.47 12.86
C ARG A 9 13.74 -2.69 12.37
N SER A 10 14.72 -2.41 13.21
CA SER A 10 16.10 -2.83 13.00
C SER A 10 16.25 -4.35 13.08
N SER A 11 17.39 -4.84 12.60
CA SER A 11 17.78 -6.25 12.63
C SER A 11 17.76 -6.89 14.02
N ASN A 12 17.76 -6.07 15.08
CA ASN A 12 17.68 -6.51 16.48
C ASN A 12 16.24 -6.54 17.04
N ALA A 13 15.22 -6.49 16.17
CA ALA A 13 13.80 -6.63 16.49
C ALA A 13 13.21 -5.55 17.43
N VAL A 14 13.95 -4.47 17.69
CA VAL A 14 13.44 -3.27 18.33
C VAL A 14 12.58 -2.52 17.30
N VAL A 15 11.35 -2.16 17.70
CA VAL A 15 10.54 -1.21 16.93
C VAL A 15 11.18 0.14 17.13
N ASP A 16 11.92 0.60 16.12
CA ASP A 16 12.60 1.89 16.18
C ASP A 16 11.60 3.03 15.96
N MET A 17 10.51 2.74 15.26
CA MET A 17 9.46 3.72 14.95
C MET A 17 8.09 3.03 14.86
N GLN A 18 7.07 3.71 15.38
CA GLN A 18 5.67 3.36 15.18
C GLN A 18 4.86 4.61 14.84
N LEU A 19 4.40 4.72 13.59
CA LEU A 19 3.42 5.71 13.17
C LEU A 19 2.02 5.11 13.28
N ALA A 20 1.22 5.65 14.18
CA ALA A 20 -0.17 5.26 14.36
C ALA A 20 -1.09 6.45 14.14
N GLY A 21 -2.09 6.30 13.26
CA GLY A 21 -3.00 7.38 12.94
C GLY A 21 -4.05 6.97 11.91
N GLY A 22 -5.15 7.70 11.85
CA GLY A 22 -6.29 7.36 11.00
C GLY A 22 -7.08 6.15 11.51
N GLN A 23 -8.27 5.97 10.94
CA GLN A 23 -9.14 4.83 11.22
C GLN A 23 -9.43 4.14 9.89
N ILE A 24 -9.13 2.85 9.82
CA ILE A 24 -9.59 2.03 8.71
C ILE A 24 -11.07 1.73 8.90
N VAL A 25 -11.84 1.83 7.82
CA VAL A 25 -13.23 1.41 7.79
C VAL A 25 -13.31 0.04 7.11
N PRO A 26 -13.62 -1.04 7.86
CA PRO A 26 -13.72 -2.38 7.29
C PRO A 26 -14.69 -2.47 6.12
N GLY A 27 -14.34 -3.26 5.11
CA GLY A 27 -15.20 -3.48 3.93
C GLY A 27 -15.20 -2.33 2.92
N THR A 28 -14.38 -1.30 3.13
CA THR A 28 -14.19 -0.20 2.15
C THR A 28 -12.79 -0.24 1.57
N TRP A 29 -12.66 0.11 0.29
CA TRP A 29 -11.35 0.32 -0.31
C TRP A 29 -10.74 1.60 0.22
N GLN A 30 -9.53 1.50 0.74
CA GLN A 30 -8.75 2.64 1.22
C GLN A 30 -7.34 2.56 0.66
N GLN A 31 -6.80 3.71 0.27
CA GLN A 31 -5.44 3.81 -0.26
C GLN A 31 -4.48 4.05 0.88
N LEU A 32 -3.45 3.20 1.00
CA LEU A 32 -2.35 3.39 1.93
C LEU A 32 -1.11 3.85 1.18
N GLY A 33 -0.40 4.82 1.74
CA GLY A 33 0.88 5.28 1.24
C GLY A 33 1.92 5.32 2.36
N LEU A 34 3.10 4.78 2.07
CA LEU A 34 4.27 4.92 2.93
C LEU A 34 5.38 5.55 2.10
N VAL A 35 5.89 6.67 2.57
CA VAL A 35 6.99 7.38 1.90
C VAL A 35 8.11 7.58 2.89
N ARG A 36 9.32 7.22 2.48
CA ARG A 36 10.53 7.51 3.23
C ARG A 36 11.34 8.59 2.52
N ARG A 37 11.68 9.65 3.23
CA ARG A 37 12.54 10.74 2.77
C ARG A 37 13.75 10.87 3.69
N GLY A 38 14.82 10.15 3.36
CA GLY A 38 15.99 10.05 4.23
C GLY A 38 15.63 9.37 5.56
N ALA A 39 15.72 10.09 6.66
CA ALA A 39 15.35 9.61 8.00
C ALA A 39 13.87 9.80 8.36
N GLU A 40 13.08 10.48 7.51
CA GLU A 40 11.66 10.70 7.75
C GLU A 40 10.80 9.61 7.10
N LEU A 41 9.87 9.03 7.85
CA LEU A 41 8.80 8.17 7.32
C LEU A 41 7.48 8.91 7.42
N GLU A 42 6.69 8.88 6.36
CA GLU A 42 5.40 9.54 6.24
C GLU A 42 4.33 8.47 5.94
N LEU A 43 3.21 8.51 6.68
CA LEU A 43 2.06 7.64 6.48
C LEU A 43 0.90 8.42 5.87
N TYR A 44 0.33 7.89 4.80
CA TYR A 44 -0.81 8.46 4.09
C TYR A 44 -2.00 7.49 4.09
N LEU A 45 -3.20 8.05 4.26
CA LEU A 45 -4.47 7.37 4.08
C LEU A 45 -5.34 8.18 3.13
N ASP A 46 -5.85 7.54 2.08
CA ASP A 46 -6.75 8.16 1.10
C ASP A 46 -6.17 9.47 0.52
N GLY A 47 -4.86 9.45 0.23
CA GLY A 47 -4.11 10.58 -0.30
C GLY A 47 -3.78 11.70 0.69
N ILE A 48 -4.11 11.56 1.98
CA ILE A 48 -3.89 12.56 3.03
C ILE A 48 -2.79 12.09 3.98
N LEU A 49 -1.85 12.98 4.31
CA LEU A 49 -0.81 12.71 5.31
C LEU A 49 -1.44 12.56 6.69
N LEU A 50 -1.28 11.41 7.31
CA LEU A 50 -1.74 11.11 8.68
C LEU A 50 -0.70 11.49 9.73
N GLY A 51 0.58 11.40 9.39
CA GLY A 51 1.67 11.72 10.29
C GLY A 51 3.01 11.41 9.66
N SER A 52 4.06 12.00 10.23
CA SER A 52 5.44 11.67 9.92
C SER A 52 6.26 11.49 11.18
N ASP A 53 7.32 10.71 11.06
CA ASP A 53 8.28 10.50 12.12
C ASP A 53 9.70 10.66 11.54
N PRO A 54 10.49 11.62 12.04
CA PRO A 54 11.83 11.94 11.51
C PRO A 54 12.95 11.00 12.03
N SER A 55 12.62 9.97 12.80
CA SER A 55 13.59 9.14 13.54
C SER A 55 13.83 7.73 12.96
N VAL A 56 13.75 7.56 11.63
CA VAL A 56 14.15 6.28 11.01
C VAL A 56 15.64 6.04 11.24
N ALA A 57 15.99 5.12 12.14
CA ALA A 57 17.36 4.72 12.46
C ALA A 57 18.09 4.00 11.30
N LEU A 58 17.36 3.52 10.29
CA LEU A 58 17.94 2.91 9.11
C LEU A 58 18.52 4.00 8.19
N THR A 59 19.84 4.03 8.06
CA THR A 59 20.55 4.95 7.16
C THR A 59 20.48 4.49 5.69
N SER A 60 20.28 3.20 5.43
CA SER A 60 20.23 2.61 4.10
C SER A 60 19.34 1.37 4.05
N PHE A 61 18.75 1.09 2.88
CA PHE A 61 18.23 -0.23 2.52
C PHE A 61 19.34 -1.00 1.80
N ASP A 62 20.45 -1.26 2.49
CA ASP A 62 21.49 -2.12 1.93
C ASP A 62 20.95 -3.54 1.97
N ASP A 63 20.54 -4.06 0.81
CA ASP A 63 20.11 -5.44 0.68
C ASP A 63 21.33 -6.35 0.90
N PRO A 64 21.37 -7.18 1.96
CA PRO A 64 22.43 -8.17 2.14
C PRO A 64 22.31 -9.35 1.13
N GLY A 65 21.46 -9.23 0.10
CA GLY A 65 21.22 -10.23 -0.95
C GLY A 65 20.13 -11.24 -0.60
N ASN A 66 19.27 -10.95 0.37
CA ASN A 66 18.18 -11.85 0.81
C ASN A 66 16.89 -11.11 1.21
N SER A 67 16.77 -9.85 0.85
CA SER A 67 15.56 -9.06 1.09
C SER A 67 14.44 -9.52 0.17
N VAL A 68 13.27 -9.73 0.75
CA VAL A 68 12.06 -10.17 0.01
C VAL A 68 10.92 -9.30 0.49
N ILE A 69 10.19 -8.71 -0.45
CA ILE A 69 8.93 -8.02 -0.18
C ILE A 69 7.84 -9.08 -0.07
N VAL A 70 7.16 -9.11 1.07
CA VAL A 70 6.04 -10.03 1.31
C VAL A 70 4.79 -9.19 1.50
N LEU A 71 3.75 -9.50 0.73
CA LEU A 71 2.44 -8.87 0.80
C LEU A 71 1.43 -9.88 1.35
N GLY A 72 0.48 -9.39 2.14
CA GLY A 72 -0.59 -10.22 2.71
C GLY A 72 -0.17 -11.11 3.90
N ALA A 73 1.12 -11.15 4.26
CA ALA A 73 1.62 -11.88 5.42
C ALA A 73 2.98 -11.33 5.90
N ALA A 74 3.44 -11.76 7.08
CA ALA A 74 4.80 -11.49 7.55
C ALA A 74 5.84 -12.46 6.92
N LYS A 75 7.04 -11.97 6.59
CA LYS A 75 8.16 -12.76 6.01
C LYS A 75 8.55 -14.00 6.84
N TRP A 76 8.58 -13.86 8.16
CA TRP A 76 9.06 -14.92 9.06
C TRP A 76 7.91 -15.60 9.78
N LEU A 77 7.30 -16.57 9.10
CA LEU A 77 6.29 -17.45 9.66
C LEU A 77 6.91 -18.62 10.48
N ARG A 78 7.86 -18.35 11.37
CA ARG A 78 8.58 -19.39 12.15
C ARG A 78 8.27 -19.50 13.66
N LEU A 79 7.31 -18.74 14.18
CA LEU A 79 6.98 -18.68 15.61
C LEU A 79 5.55 -19.22 15.85
N PRO A 80 5.30 -19.97 16.93
CA PRO A 80 3.93 -20.33 17.30
C PRO A 80 3.14 -19.00 17.46
N ASN A 81 1.89 -18.94 17.00
CA ASN A 81 0.99 -17.75 16.99
C ASN A 81 0.86 -16.99 15.63
N MET A 82 1.40 -17.55 14.57
CA MET A 82 1.44 -17.00 13.20
C MET A 82 0.12 -16.53 12.57
N ARG A 83 -1.01 -17.14 12.94
CA ARG A 83 -2.32 -16.84 12.31
C ARG A 83 -2.75 -15.38 12.50
N ALA A 84 -2.14 -14.67 13.45
CA ALA A 84 -2.41 -13.27 13.73
C ALA A 84 -1.70 -12.26 12.80
N ARG A 85 -0.85 -12.70 11.86
CA ARG A 85 -0.10 -11.80 10.95
C ARG A 85 -0.38 -12.04 9.47
N VAL A 86 -1.51 -12.66 9.14
CA VAL A 86 -2.04 -12.75 7.79
C VAL A 86 -3.03 -11.61 7.60
N PHE A 87 -2.94 -10.92 6.46
CA PHE A 87 -3.92 -9.92 6.09
C PHE A 87 -5.16 -10.63 5.54
N ASP A 88 -6.31 -10.39 6.18
CA ASP A 88 -7.61 -10.88 5.75
C ASP A 88 -8.35 -9.75 5.05
N GLY A 89 -8.15 -9.63 3.73
CA GLY A 89 -8.69 -8.56 2.92
C GLY A 89 -8.24 -8.64 1.46
N LEU A 90 -8.64 -7.64 0.68
CA LEU A 90 -8.25 -7.52 -0.72
C LEU A 90 -7.14 -6.47 -0.87
N LEU A 91 -6.19 -6.76 -1.76
CA LEU A 91 -5.14 -5.83 -2.17
C LEU A 91 -5.25 -5.63 -3.69
N ASP A 92 -5.14 -4.39 -4.14
CA ASP A 92 -5.01 -4.06 -5.56
C ASP A 92 -4.09 -2.84 -5.72
N GLN A 93 -3.54 -2.66 -6.93
CA GLN A 93 -2.72 -1.51 -7.33
C GLN A 93 -1.51 -1.27 -6.40
N VAL A 94 -0.78 -2.35 -6.09
CA VAL A 94 0.46 -2.26 -5.31
C VAL A 94 1.56 -1.68 -6.18
N GLU A 95 2.06 -0.51 -5.79
CA GLU A 95 3.14 0.20 -6.45
C GLU A 95 4.30 0.40 -5.47
N VAL A 96 5.53 0.16 -5.93
CA VAL A 96 6.76 0.37 -5.15
C VAL A 96 7.72 1.19 -6.00
N TYR A 97 8.30 2.21 -5.38
CA TYR A 97 9.20 3.17 -6.01
C TYR A 97 10.53 3.20 -5.26
N ASP A 98 11.60 3.47 -5.99
CA ASP A 98 12.94 3.78 -5.45
C ASP A 98 13.06 5.25 -5.03
N ASP A 99 12.16 6.11 -5.51
CA ASP A 99 12.09 7.52 -5.16
C ASP A 99 10.95 7.88 -4.19
N ALA A 100 11.23 8.87 -3.34
CA ALA A 100 10.26 9.43 -2.40
C ALA A 100 9.24 10.31 -3.13
N LEU A 101 8.04 9.76 -3.39
CA LEU A 101 6.93 10.49 -4.00
C LEU A 101 6.58 11.77 -3.22
N SER A 102 6.09 12.78 -3.94
CA SER A 102 5.57 14.01 -3.32
C SER A 102 4.13 13.81 -2.82
N PRO A 103 3.67 14.61 -1.83
CA PRO A 103 2.28 14.54 -1.35
C PRO A 103 1.25 14.71 -2.49
N ALA A 104 1.54 15.60 -3.44
CA ALA A 104 0.70 15.80 -4.62
C ALA A 104 0.64 14.55 -5.52
N ALA A 105 1.77 13.85 -5.69
CA ALA A 105 1.83 12.64 -6.49
C ALA A 105 1.09 11.45 -5.85
N ILE A 106 1.09 11.37 -4.51
CA ILE A 106 0.30 10.38 -3.76
C ILE A 106 -1.19 10.69 -3.91
N ARG A 107 -1.57 11.95 -3.71
CA ARG A 107 -2.97 12.38 -3.87
C ARG A 107 -3.48 12.17 -5.29
N ALA A 108 -2.66 12.42 -6.31
CA ALA A 108 -3.03 12.17 -7.70
C ALA A 108 -3.34 10.68 -7.95
N ARG A 109 -2.56 9.76 -7.36
CA ARG A 109 -2.81 8.31 -7.43
C ARG A 109 -4.11 7.94 -6.74
N TYR A 110 -4.34 8.43 -5.53
CA TYR A 110 -5.61 8.21 -4.83
C TYR A 110 -6.80 8.64 -5.69
N LEU A 111 -6.75 9.85 -6.26
CA LEU A 111 -7.82 10.38 -7.11
C LEU A 111 -8.00 9.60 -8.42
N ALA A 112 -6.93 9.02 -8.97
CA ALA A 112 -7.03 8.15 -10.15
C ALA A 112 -7.82 6.86 -9.88
N PHE A 113 -7.86 6.41 -8.62
CA PHE A 113 -8.56 5.18 -8.20
C PHE A 113 -9.89 5.45 -7.47
N ALA A 114 -10.08 6.65 -6.91
CA ALA A 114 -11.34 7.10 -6.33
C ALA A 114 -12.41 7.43 -7.39
N GLY A 115 -12.06 7.34 -8.68
CA GLY A 115 -13.01 7.43 -9.80
C GLY A 115 -14.03 6.29 -9.82
N PRO A 116 -15.05 6.35 -10.70
CA PRO A 116 -16.09 5.32 -10.76
C PRO A 116 -15.44 3.94 -10.94
N VAL A 117 -15.71 3.05 -9.99
CA VAL A 117 -15.36 1.63 -10.09
C VAL A 117 -15.94 1.15 -11.41
N VAL A 118 -15.09 0.77 -12.36
CA VAL A 118 -15.56 0.08 -13.56
C VAL A 118 -16.16 -1.22 -13.05
N PRO A 119 -17.50 -1.42 -13.11
CA PRO A 119 -18.06 -2.68 -12.69
C PRO A 119 -17.39 -3.74 -13.55
N GLU A 120 -16.88 -4.79 -12.90
CA GLU A 120 -16.37 -5.95 -13.63
C GLU A 120 -17.46 -6.36 -14.62
N PRO A 121 -17.17 -6.43 -15.94
CA PRO A 121 -18.21 -6.74 -16.90
C PRO A 121 -18.70 -8.15 -16.55
N ALA A 122 -19.90 -8.23 -15.99
CA ALA A 122 -20.58 -9.48 -15.75
C ALA A 122 -20.76 -10.17 -17.11
N ALA A 123 -19.82 -11.05 -17.46
CA ALA A 123 -19.67 -11.74 -18.73
C ALA A 123 -19.73 -10.83 -19.97
N LEU A 124 -18.69 -10.89 -20.79
CA LEU A 124 -18.70 -10.38 -22.16
C LEU A 124 -19.90 -10.96 -22.95
N SER A 125 -21.01 -10.23 -23.03
CA SER A 125 -21.87 -10.30 -24.22
C SER A 125 -21.24 -9.37 -25.24
N LEU A 126 -20.53 -9.95 -26.20
CA LEU A 126 -20.06 -9.25 -27.40
C LEU A 126 -21.28 -8.85 -28.24
N ALA A 127 -21.97 -7.78 -27.84
CA ALA A 127 -22.86 -7.07 -28.73
C ALA A 127 -22.00 -6.10 -29.55
N VAL A 128 -21.64 -6.54 -30.76
CA VAL A 128 -21.02 -5.72 -31.79
C VAL A 128 -21.91 -4.51 -32.06
N GLY A 129 -21.42 -3.31 -31.75
CA GLY A 129 -22.11 -2.06 -32.04
C GLY A 129 -21.10 -0.92 -32.12
N LEU A 130 -20.80 -0.48 -33.33
CA LEU A 130 -19.91 0.62 -33.66
C LEU A 130 -20.30 1.91 -32.92
N ALA A 131 -19.49 2.36 -31.96
CA ALA A 131 -19.40 3.76 -31.60
C ALA A 131 -18.03 4.05 -30.96
N TRP A 132 -17.33 5.03 -31.52
CA TRP A 132 -16.05 5.51 -31.06
C TRP A 132 -16.16 6.16 -29.68
N ALA A 133 -15.61 5.51 -28.67
CA ALA A 133 -15.06 6.13 -27.46
C ALA A 133 -13.93 5.23 -26.98
N GLY A 134 -12.75 5.80 -26.71
CA GLY A 134 -11.51 5.08 -26.45
C GLY A 134 -11.65 3.97 -25.41
N CYS A 135 -11.82 2.73 -25.86
CA CYS A 135 -11.75 1.56 -25.04
C CYS A 135 -10.27 1.20 -24.88
N CYS A 136 -9.62 1.79 -23.89
CA CYS A 136 -8.36 1.25 -23.38
C CYS A 136 -8.67 -0.06 -22.65
N VAL A 137 -8.71 -1.16 -23.40
CA VAL A 137 -8.72 -2.52 -22.84
C VAL A 137 -7.38 -2.73 -22.14
N ARG A 138 -7.30 -2.58 -20.81
CA ARG A 138 -6.13 -3.01 -20.04
C ARG A 138 -6.39 -4.43 -19.52
N ARG A 139 -5.92 -5.41 -20.28
CA ARG A 139 -5.93 -6.83 -19.91
C ARG A 139 -4.94 -7.02 -18.75
N ARG A 140 -5.43 -7.36 -17.55
CA ARG A 140 -4.58 -7.92 -16.49
C ARG A 140 -4.37 -9.41 -16.82
N PHE A 141 -3.12 -9.88 -16.72
CA PHE A 141 -2.77 -11.30 -16.71
C PHE A 141 -3.03 -11.89 -15.33
#